data_AF-A0A7C6X9N8-F1
#
_entry.id   AF-A0A7C6X9N8-F1
#
_cell.length_a   1.000
_cell.length_b   1.000
_cell.length_c   1.000
_cell.angle_alpha   90.00
_cell.angle_beta   90.00
_cell.angle_gamma   90.00
#
_symmetry.space_group_name_H-M   'P 1'
#
loop_
_entity.id
_entity.type
_entity.pdbx_description
1 polymer ?
#
loop_
_entity_poly.entity_id
_entity_poly.type
_entity_poly.pdbx_seq_one_letter_code
_entity_poly.pdbx_strand_id
1 'polypeptide(L)'
;FDIMRRPQRFADFIAASEMDSRGRLGFEDRFYPQADYLRGAADAVRAVSAAPLIEQGIQGAELGLALTEARQQALQRYVEQARTQL
;
A
#
# COMPACT_ATOMS: atom_id res chain seq x y z
N PHE A 1 9.23 5.58 3.60
CA PHE A 1 8.02 6.35 3.91
C PHE A 1 7.25 5.66 5.02
N ASP A 2 6.80 6.38 6.05
CA ASP A 2 5.93 5.81 7.09
C ASP A 2 4.48 5.90 6.63
N ILE A 3 4.06 4.92 5.83
CA ILE A 3 2.72 4.90 5.21
C ILE A 3 1.61 4.67 6.25
N MET A 4 1.95 4.10 7.41
CA MET A 4 0.99 3.72 8.44
C MET A 4 0.57 4.94 9.27
N ARG A 5 1.54 5.75 9.70
CA ARG A 5 1.29 6.93 10.53
C ARG A 5 1.16 8.22 9.72
N ARG A 6 1.66 8.24 8.47
CA ARG A 6 1.65 9.42 7.60
C ARG A 6 1.26 9.06 6.16
N PRO A 7 0.03 8.53 5.94
CA PRO A 7 -0.41 8.07 4.63
C PRO A 7 -0.34 9.16 3.55
N GLN A 8 -0.60 10.42 3.92
CA GLN A 8 -0.53 11.56 3.00
C GLN A 8 0.81 11.66 2.28
N ARG A 9 1.93 11.38 2.96
CA ARG A 9 3.27 11.48 2.36
C ARG A 9 3.46 10.51 1.19
N PHE A 10 2.79 9.36 1.25
CA PHE A 10 2.83 8.39 0.17
C PHE A 10 1.91 8.79 -0.98
N ALA A 11 0.74 9.34 -0.68
CA ALA A 11 -0.14 9.93 -1.68
C ALA A 11 0.53 11.08 -2.43
N ASP A 12 1.22 11.98 -1.72
CA ASP A 12 1.97 13.11 -2.31
C ASP A 12 3.12 12.61 -3.20
N PHE A 13 3.83 11.58 -2.76
CA PHE A 13 4.88 10.94 -3.55
C PHE A 13 4.34 10.39 -4.88
N ILE A 14 3.22 9.66 -4.83
CA ILE A 14 2.56 9.12 -6.03
C ILE A 14 2.11 10.26 -6.95
N ALA A 15 1.51 11.31 -6.40
CA ALA A 15 1.08 12.47 -7.17
C ALA A 15 2.26 13.18 -7.85
N ALA A 16 3.39 13.32 -7.16
CA ALA A 16 4.60 13.88 -7.75
C ALA A 16 5.13 13.04 -8.92
N SER A 17 5.13 11.71 -8.80
CA SER A 17 5.51 10.81 -9.89
C SER A 17 4.54 10.86 -11.07
N GLU A 18 3.24 10.96 -10.80
CA GLU A 18 2.21 11.11 -11.83
C GLU A 18 2.38 12.43 -12.60
N MET A 19 2.64 13.53 -11.90
CA MET A 19 2.93 14.84 -12.51
C MET A 19 4.19 14.79 -13.38
N ASP A 20 5.27 14.16 -12.92
CA ASP A 20 6.50 13.98 -13.72
C ASP A 20 6.22 13.20 -15.02
N SER A 21 5.41 12.14 -14.94
CA SER A 21 5.04 11.33 -16.10
C SER A 21 4.28 12.11 -17.19
N ARG A 22 3.60 13.20 -16.79
CA ARG A 22 2.76 14.08 -17.62
C ARG A 22 3.42 15.43 -17.95
N GLY A 23 4.59 15.74 -17.37
CA GLY A 23 5.18 17.08 -17.44
C GLY A 23 5.78 17.48 -18.79
N ARG A 24 5.84 16.56 -19.76
CA ARG A 24 6.38 16.82 -21.11
C ARG A 24 5.23 17.11 -22.08
N LEU A 25 5.48 18.03 -23.02
CA LEU A 25 4.54 18.36 -24.08
C LEU A 25 4.09 17.11 -24.83
N GLY A 26 2.77 16.93 -24.97
CA GLY A 26 2.15 15.76 -25.62
C GLY A 26 1.95 14.54 -24.70
N PHE A 27 2.21 14.66 -23.40
CA PHE A 27 1.98 13.62 -22.39
C PHE A 27 0.97 14.01 -21.32
N GLU A 28 0.21 15.09 -21.51
CA GLU A 28 -0.69 15.68 -20.51
C GLU A 28 -1.74 14.67 -20.04
N ASP A 29 -2.24 13.84 -20.95
CA ASP A 29 -3.25 12.80 -20.68
C ASP A 29 -2.65 11.40 -20.48
N ARG A 30 -1.33 11.31 -20.28
CA ARG A 30 -0.68 10.01 -20.09
C ARG A 30 -1.26 9.30 -18.87
N PHE A 31 -1.86 8.14 -19.13
CA PHE A 31 -2.33 7.25 -18.06
C PHE A 31 -1.12 6.68 -17.29
N TYR A 32 -1.22 6.71 -15.96
CA TYR A 32 -0.16 6.28 -15.05
C TYR A 32 -0.71 5.21 -14.09
N PRO A 33 -0.89 3.95 -14.56
CA PRO A 33 -1.52 2.87 -13.79
C PRO A 33 -0.78 2.51 -12.50
N GLN A 34 0.51 2.86 -12.42
CA GLN A 34 1.34 2.66 -11.24
C GLN A 34 0.77 3.39 -10.02
N ALA A 35 0.07 4.52 -10.22
CA ALA A 35 -0.54 5.25 -9.10
C ALA A 35 -1.60 4.40 -8.38
N ASP A 36 -2.52 3.79 -9.14
CA ASP A 36 -3.60 2.99 -8.56
C ASP A 36 -3.06 1.69 -7.94
N TYR A 37 -2.07 1.07 -8.59
CA TYR A 37 -1.36 -0.08 -8.04
C TYR A 37 -0.72 0.24 -6.68
N LEU A 38 0.02 1.35 -6.58
CA LEU A 38 0.70 1.73 -5.34
C LEU A 38 -0.29 2.14 -4.25
N ARG A 39 -1.36 2.87 -4.58
CA ARG A 39 -2.42 3.23 -3.63
C ARG A 39 -3.11 1.99 -3.07
N GLY A 40 -3.53 1.06 -3.93
CA GLY A 40 -4.17 -0.18 -3.50
C GLY A 40 -3.25 -1.05 -2.64
N ALA A 41 -1.96 -1.15 -2.96
CA ALA A 41 -0.99 -1.87 -2.14
C ALA A 41 -0.86 -1.26 -0.73
N ALA A 42 -0.80 0.08 -0.63
CA ALA A 42 -0.74 0.76 0.66
C ALA A 42 -2.02 0.56 1.48
N ASP A 43 -3.19 0.61 0.84
CA ASP A 43 -4.46 0.39 1.52
C ASP A 43 -4.62 -1.05 2.00
N ALA A 44 -4.19 -2.04 1.23
CA ALA A 44 -4.18 -3.45 1.65
C ALA A 44 -3.37 -3.67 2.93
N VAL A 45 -2.20 -3.04 3.04
CA VAL A 45 -1.35 -3.11 4.24
C VAL A 45 -1.97 -2.34 5.41
N ARG A 46 -2.55 -1.17 5.15
CA ARG A 46 -3.16 -0.31 6.18
C ARG A 46 -4.46 -0.87 6.75
N ALA A 47 -5.19 -1.66 5.98
CA ALA A 47 -6.41 -2.33 6.42
C ALA A 47 -6.15 -3.44 7.46
N VAL A 48 -4.90 -3.89 7.63
CA VAL A 48 -4.58 -4.94 8.61
C VAL A 48 -4.65 -4.39 10.04
N SER A 49 -5.63 -4.91 10.78
CA SER A 49 -5.86 -4.60 12.20
C SER A 49 -5.15 -5.59 13.12
N ALA A 50 -4.74 -5.11 14.29
CA ALA A 50 -4.20 -5.94 15.37
C ALA A 50 -5.30 -6.65 16.18
N ALA A 51 -6.56 -6.21 16.10
CA ALA A 51 -7.65 -6.73 16.93
C ALA A 51 -7.82 -8.26 16.82
N PRO A 52 -7.83 -8.88 15.63
CA PRO A 52 -7.98 -10.35 15.53
C PRO A 52 -6.81 -11.11 16.15
N LEU A 53 -5.60 -10.54 16.15
CA LEU A 53 -4.41 -11.15 16.74
C LEU A 53 -4.46 -11.07 18.27
N ILE A 54 -4.95 -9.94 18.80
CA ILE A 54 -5.17 -9.76 20.24
C ILE A 54 -6.26 -10.74 20.74
N GLU A 55 -7.34 -10.92 19.96
CA GLU A 55 -8.40 -11.89 20.27
C GLU A 55 -7.89 -13.34 20.30
N GLN A 56 -6.84 -13.66 19.53
CA GLN A 56 -6.14 -14.94 19.57
C GLN A 56 -5.17 -15.06 20.77
N GLY A 57 -5.08 -14.02 21.61
CA GLY A 57 -4.21 -13.99 22.79
C GLY A 57 -2.76 -13.57 22.50
N ILE A 58 -2.44 -13.13 21.27
CA ILE A 58 -1.09 -12.68 20.89
C ILE A 58 -0.82 -11.30 21.50
N GLN A 59 0.29 -11.13 22.19
CA GLN A 59 0.59 -9.91 22.96
C GLN A 59 2.07 -9.52 22.90
N GLY A 60 2.39 -8.32 23.41
CA GLY A 60 3.77 -7.85 23.55
C GLY A 60 4.54 -7.79 22.22
N ALA A 61 5.78 -8.26 22.24
CA ALA A 61 6.63 -8.28 21.03
C ALA A 61 6.09 -9.21 19.94
N GLU A 62 5.44 -10.31 20.32
CA GLU A 62 4.85 -11.28 19.37
C GLU A 62 3.72 -10.64 18.56
N LEU A 63 2.94 -9.73 19.15
CA LEU A 63 1.90 -8.99 18.43
C LEU A 63 2.49 -8.13 17.30
N GLY A 64 3.63 -7.50 17.54
CA GLY A 64 4.33 -6.71 16.52
C GLY A 64 4.81 -7.56 15.35
N LEU A 65 5.33 -8.75 15.63
CA LEU A 65 5.77 -9.72 14.63
C LEU A 65 4.59 -10.25 13.82
N ALA A 66 3.55 -10.76 14.50
CA ALA A 66 2.34 -11.27 13.86
C ALA A 66 1.64 -10.20 12.99
N LEU A 67 1.60 -8.95 13.45
CA LEU A 67 1.04 -7.85 12.68
C LEU A 67 1.86 -7.52 11.43
N THR A 68 3.19 -7.65 11.50
CA THR A 68 4.08 -7.48 10.35
C THR A 68 3.88 -8.59 9.32
N GLU A 69 3.79 -9.84 9.77
CA GLU A 69 3.49 -10.99 8.90
C GLU A 69 2.12 -10.87 8.24
N ALA A 70 1.08 -10.50 8.99
CA ALA A 70 -0.27 -10.31 8.46
C ALA A 70 -0.31 -9.21 7.37
N ARG A 71 0.47 -8.13 7.56
CA ARG A 71 0.65 -7.07 6.55
C ARG A 71 1.38 -7.55 5.31
N GLN A 72 2.43 -8.34 5.47
CA GLN A 72 3.15 -8.93 4.34
C GLN A 72 2.22 -9.85 3.53
N GLN A 73 1.42 -10.68 4.19
CA GLN A 73 0.44 -11.54 3.51
C GLN A 73 -0.64 -10.73 2.79
N ALA A 74 -1.13 -9.65 3.39
CA ALA A 74 -2.09 -8.75 2.73
C ALA A 74 -1.51 -8.11 1.47
N LEU A 75 -0.24 -7.68 1.53
CA LEU A 75 0.47 -7.15 0.36
C LEU A 75 0.67 -8.23 -0.71
N GLN A 76 1.08 -9.44 -0.35
CA GLN A 76 1.25 -10.55 -1.30
C GLN A 76 -0.05 -10.86 -2.04
N ARG A 77 -1.18 -10.97 -1.31
CA ARG A 77 -2.50 -11.17 -1.92
C ARG A 77 -2.86 -10.05 -2.90
N TYR A 78 -2.60 -8.80 -2.53
CA TYR A 78 -2.85 -7.66 -3.41
C TYR A 78 -2.01 -7.75 -4.70
N VAL A 79 -0.71 -8.07 -4.57
CA VAL A 79 0.21 -8.21 -5.71
C VAL A 79 -0.25 -9.34 -6.63
N GLU A 80 -0.67 -10.47 -6.09
CA GLU A 80 -1.20 -11.61 -6.87
C GLU A 80 -2.47 -11.20 -7.63
N GLN A 81 -3.42 -10.55 -6.95
CA GLN A 81 -4.66 -10.06 -7.58
C GLN A 81 -4.37 -9.07 -8.71
N ALA A 82 -3.50 -8.10 -8.47
CA ALA A 82 -3.12 -7.10 -9.48
C ALA A 82 -2.42 -7.72 -10.69
N ARG A 83 -1.65 -8.80 -10.50
CA ARG A 83 -1.01 -9.54 -11.59
C ARG A 83 -2.01 -10.31 -12.46
N THR A 84 -3.08 -10.83 -11.86
CA THR A 84 -4.12 -11.58 -12.59
C THR A 84 -5.10 -10.67 -13.35
N GLN A 85 -5.16 -9.38 -12.99
CA GLN A 85 -6.03 -8.39 -13.64
C GLN A 85 -5.37 -7.65 -14.83
N LEU A 86 -4.11 -7.99 -15.16
CA LEU A 86 -3.37 -7.53 -16.33
C LEU A 86 -3.50 -8.53 -17.48
#